data_AF-A0AAU7CZE2-F1
#
_entry.id   AF-A0AAU7CZE2-F1
#
_cell.length_a   1.000
_cell.length_b   1.000
_cell.length_c   1.000
_cell.angle_alpha   90.00
_cell.angle_beta   90.00
_cell.angle_gamma   90.00
#
_symmetry.space_group_name_H-M   'P 1'
#
loop_
_entity.id
_entity.type
_entity.pdbx_description
1 polymer ?
#
loop_
_entity_poly.entity_id
_entity_poly.type
_entity_poly.pdbx_seq_one_letter_code
_entity_poly.pdbx_strand_id
1 'polypeptide(L)'
;MYEVTYAADGTHSSSPVELFVHFANSVLLIVFLLVGGVAFASNSQSRATLYPIPAEVSSSHFRVRIDGQSTDVLHAASGYYLLNFNTDRPVTVSVTASDPHYWDAGVEIQPMRFGLRPVRHGATITFPMSADSKLMITRPGDHFADGDILFLFANPPDHSGITSKTPGVRYYGPGVHRENIDAHSGDTIYLAGGAVVFGSLNIWRVHDVHVLGNGVIIYDGPQNPHDDEGWMHKTNWHVVVMDNAHNIEIDLYYTQPELADTNA
;
A
#
# COMPACT_ATOMS: atom_id res chain seq x y z
N MET A 1 72.04 9.10 57.01
CA MET A 1 71.77 10.28 56.15
C MET A 1 70.27 10.23 55.86
N TYR A 2 69.37 10.86 56.61
CA TYR A 2 69.37 12.10 57.40
C TYR A 2 69.04 11.84 58.89
N GLU A 3 69.48 12.71 59.81
CA GLU A 3 69.25 12.64 61.28
C GLU A 3 67.81 13.09 61.66
N VAL A 4 67.04 12.35 62.48
CA VAL A 4 66.94 12.24 63.96
C VAL A 4 66.23 13.41 64.66
N THR A 5 65.06 13.14 65.26
CA THR A 5 64.72 13.49 66.67
C THR A 5 63.66 12.49 67.21
N TYR A 6 63.80 12.09 68.47
CA TYR A 6 63.10 11.01 69.19
C TYR A 6 61.99 11.50 70.14
N ALA A 7 60.99 10.63 70.41
CA ALA A 7 60.37 10.27 71.73
C ALA A 7 59.29 9.18 71.48
N ALA A 8 59.42 7.91 71.93
CA ALA A 8 59.05 7.32 73.24
C ALA A 8 57.55 7.53 73.60
N ASP A 9 56.69 6.57 74.00
CA ASP A 9 56.81 5.21 74.54
C ASP A 9 55.38 4.55 74.60
N GLY A 10 55.30 3.21 74.52
CA GLY A 10 54.32 2.30 75.16
C GLY A 10 52.82 2.33 74.79
N THR A 11 52.05 1.24 74.72
CA THR A 11 52.20 -0.21 74.96
C THR A 11 50.99 -0.97 74.34
N HIS A 12 51.22 -2.21 73.88
CA HIS A 12 50.36 -3.44 73.91
C HIS A 12 48.81 -3.34 73.77
N SER A 13 48.03 -4.19 73.07
CA SER A 13 48.13 -5.61 72.68
C SER A 13 46.93 -5.99 71.78
N SER A 14 47.17 -6.87 70.80
CA SER A 14 46.30 -7.95 70.23
C SER A 14 44.84 -7.69 69.78
N SER A 15 44.66 -7.85 68.46
CA SER A 15 43.51 -8.24 67.61
C SER A 15 42.66 -9.46 68.07
N PRO A 16 41.72 -10.03 67.28
CA PRO A 16 40.75 -9.54 66.25
C PRO A 16 39.30 -10.13 66.45
N VAL A 17 38.42 -10.00 65.43
CA VAL A 17 37.37 -10.97 64.97
C VAL A 17 35.89 -10.53 65.06
N GLU A 18 35.38 -10.18 63.87
CA GLU A 18 34.16 -10.62 63.17
C GLU A 18 32.71 -10.41 63.68
N LEU A 19 32.00 -9.69 62.80
CA LEU A 19 30.77 -10.08 62.07
C LEU A 19 29.42 -10.05 62.81
N PHE A 20 28.61 -9.10 62.34
CA PHE A 20 27.34 -8.63 62.89
C PHE A 20 26.14 -9.55 62.59
N VAL A 21 25.23 -9.52 63.56
CA VAL A 21 23.99 -10.27 63.73
C VAL A 21 22.81 -9.67 62.92
N HIS A 22 21.90 -10.57 62.55
CA HIS A 22 20.65 -10.37 61.82
C HIS A 22 19.49 -9.79 62.69
N PHE A 23 18.55 -9.08 62.03
CA PHE A 23 17.14 -8.75 62.40
C PHE A 23 16.84 -7.66 63.46
N ALA A 24 16.09 -6.61 63.06
CA ALA A 24 14.64 -6.47 63.33
C ALA A 24 14.05 -5.06 63.02
N ASN A 25 12.98 -5.06 62.21
CA ASN A 25 11.83 -4.15 62.07
C ASN A 25 11.81 -2.75 62.74
N SER A 26 11.51 -1.74 61.92
CA SER A 26 10.67 -0.60 62.31
C SER A 26 9.85 -0.10 61.12
N VAL A 27 8.58 0.17 61.40
CA VAL A 27 7.47 0.46 60.49
C VAL A 27 7.48 1.94 60.07
N LEU A 28 7.38 2.24 58.77
CA LEU A 28 6.67 3.43 58.29
C LEU A 28 6.09 3.19 56.88
N LEU A 29 4.78 3.34 56.79
CA LEU A 29 3.94 3.21 55.61
C LEU A 29 4.03 4.51 54.79
N ILE A 30 4.51 4.46 53.54
CA ILE A 30 4.28 5.51 52.54
C ILE A 30 3.68 4.84 51.31
N VAL A 31 2.38 5.05 51.14
CA VAL A 31 1.63 4.78 49.92
C VAL A 31 1.83 5.98 49.00
N PHE A 32 2.51 5.78 47.87
CA PHE A 32 2.42 6.67 46.71
C PHE A 32 1.81 5.89 45.54
N LEU A 33 0.57 6.21 45.24
CA LEU A 33 -0.10 5.92 43.97
C LEU A 33 0.45 6.88 42.91
N LEU A 34 1.03 6.33 41.85
CA LEU A 34 1.30 6.94 40.53
C LEU A 34 1.42 5.74 39.58
N VAL A 35 0.32 5.15 39.09
CA VAL A 35 -0.48 5.62 37.94
C VAL A 35 0.41 6.25 36.86
N GLY A 36 0.61 5.51 35.76
CA GLY A 36 1.04 6.07 34.48
C GLY A 36 2.20 5.32 33.84
N GLY A 37 1.90 4.50 32.84
CA GLY A 37 2.92 4.04 31.90
C GLY A 37 2.98 2.54 31.63
N VAL A 38 1.86 1.82 31.65
CA VAL A 38 1.75 0.72 30.67
C VAL A 38 1.74 1.45 29.33
N ALA A 39 2.88 1.49 28.64
CA ALA A 39 2.93 1.92 27.25
C ALA A 39 2.16 0.87 26.45
N PHE A 40 0.83 1.03 26.42
CA PHE A 40 0.06 0.62 25.27
C PHE A 40 0.51 1.54 24.13
N ALA A 41 1.67 1.24 23.55
CA ALA A 41 1.87 1.53 22.15
C ALA A 41 1.01 0.52 21.39
N SER A 42 -0.31 0.65 21.51
CA SER A 42 -1.19 0.33 20.40
C SER A 42 -0.86 1.34 19.32
N ASN A 43 0.29 1.13 18.66
CA ASN A 43 0.55 1.72 17.38
C ASN A 43 -0.31 0.92 16.39
N SER A 44 -1.62 1.03 16.55
CA SER A 44 -2.59 0.75 15.48
C SER A 44 -2.48 1.92 14.51
N GLN A 45 -1.27 2.09 13.97
CA GLN A 45 -1.06 2.93 12.83
C GLN A 45 -1.84 2.24 11.73
N SER A 46 -2.95 2.86 11.29
CA SER A 46 -3.76 2.38 10.18
C SER A 46 -2.79 2.01 9.06
N ARG A 47 -2.65 0.71 8.81
CA ARG A 47 -1.72 0.17 7.83
C ARG A 47 -2.36 0.34 6.46
N ALA A 48 -1.54 0.63 5.47
CA ALA A 48 -2.02 0.57 4.10
C ALA A 48 -2.68 -0.78 3.83
N THR A 49 -3.79 -0.76 3.11
CA THR A 49 -4.48 -1.98 2.70
C THR A 49 -3.88 -2.43 1.38
N LEU A 50 -3.15 -3.54 1.42
CA LEU A 50 -2.63 -4.24 0.24
C LEU A 50 -3.60 -5.35 -0.13
N TYR A 51 -3.98 -5.40 -1.39
CA TYR A 51 -4.86 -6.44 -1.91
C TYR A 51 -4.05 -7.66 -2.38
N PRO A 52 -4.61 -8.88 -2.30
CA PRO A 52 -3.96 -10.06 -2.86
C PRO A 52 -3.85 -9.92 -4.38
N ILE A 53 -2.70 -10.28 -4.93
CA ILE A 53 -2.44 -10.31 -6.37
C ILE A 53 -2.49 -11.77 -6.82
N PRO A 54 -3.35 -12.15 -7.79
CA PRO A 54 -3.38 -13.53 -8.27
C PRO A 54 -2.04 -13.98 -8.82
N ALA A 55 -1.64 -15.23 -8.54
CA ALA A 55 -0.33 -15.75 -8.92
C ALA A 55 -0.04 -15.66 -10.43
N GLU A 56 -1.07 -15.80 -11.26
CA GLU A 56 -0.98 -15.72 -12.73
C GLU A 56 -0.48 -14.37 -13.25
N VAL A 57 -0.73 -13.29 -12.50
CA VAL A 57 -0.33 -11.93 -12.87
C VAL A 57 0.65 -11.32 -11.87
N SER A 58 1.12 -12.09 -10.90
CA SER A 58 2.08 -11.60 -9.90
C SER A 58 3.49 -11.58 -10.46
N SER A 59 4.21 -10.48 -10.25
CA SER A 59 5.61 -10.34 -10.63
C SER A 59 6.44 -9.81 -9.47
N SER A 60 7.62 -10.39 -9.31
CA SER A 60 8.66 -9.93 -8.38
C SER A 60 9.76 -9.11 -9.07
N HIS A 61 9.58 -8.72 -10.34
CA HIS A 61 10.49 -7.80 -11.03
C HIS A 61 10.66 -6.49 -10.25
N PHE A 62 9.55 -5.95 -9.73
CA PHE A 62 9.56 -4.97 -8.66
C PHE A 62 8.89 -5.54 -7.41
N ARG A 63 9.59 -5.51 -6.28
CA ARG A 63 8.99 -5.76 -4.96
C ARG A 63 8.78 -4.44 -4.25
N VAL A 64 7.55 -4.15 -3.89
CA VAL A 64 7.16 -2.89 -3.25
C VAL A 64 6.95 -3.11 -1.76
N ARG A 65 7.39 -2.15 -0.94
CA ARG A 65 7.04 -2.08 0.48
C ARG A 65 6.31 -0.77 0.75
N ILE A 66 5.15 -0.87 1.40
CA ILE A 66 4.38 0.27 1.92
C ILE A 66 4.41 0.21 3.44
N ASP A 67 5.04 1.19 4.10
CA ASP A 67 5.24 1.21 5.57
C ASP A 67 5.72 -0.15 6.14
N GLY A 68 6.67 -0.77 5.43
CA GLY A 68 7.27 -2.05 5.78
C GLY A 68 6.47 -3.31 5.41
N GLN A 69 5.23 -3.19 4.93
CA GLN A 69 4.48 -4.32 4.36
C GLN A 69 4.94 -4.57 2.93
N SER A 70 5.50 -5.75 2.68
CA SER A 70 6.01 -6.14 1.35
C SER A 70 4.91 -6.80 0.51
N THR A 71 4.86 -6.46 -0.77
CA THR A 71 4.05 -7.13 -1.79
C THR A 71 4.82 -7.19 -3.10
N ASP A 72 4.52 -8.20 -3.90
CA ASP A 72 4.83 -8.21 -5.32
C ASP A 72 3.88 -7.22 -6.05
N VAL A 73 4.05 -7.07 -7.36
CA VAL A 73 3.23 -6.17 -8.21
C VAL A 73 2.48 -6.97 -9.26
N LEU A 74 1.37 -6.43 -9.77
CA LEU A 74 0.66 -7.01 -10.90
C LEU A 74 1.42 -6.70 -12.18
N HIS A 75 1.66 -7.68 -13.02
CA HIS A 75 2.21 -7.55 -14.37
C HIS A 75 1.07 -7.64 -15.38
N ALA A 76 0.74 -6.51 -16.01
CA ALA A 76 -0.44 -6.39 -16.87
C ALA A 76 -0.15 -6.77 -18.33
N ALA A 77 1.01 -6.34 -18.84
CA ALA A 77 1.49 -6.56 -20.19
C ALA A 77 2.99 -6.24 -20.25
N SER A 78 3.63 -6.44 -21.41
CA SER A 78 5.07 -6.19 -21.62
C SER A 78 5.54 -4.87 -20.99
N GLY A 79 6.43 -4.96 -20.00
CA GLY A 79 7.00 -3.80 -19.30
C GLY A 79 6.04 -3.07 -18.35
N TYR A 80 4.76 -3.43 -18.28
CA TYR A 80 3.77 -2.73 -17.46
C TYR A 80 3.48 -3.45 -16.14
N TYR A 81 3.87 -2.79 -15.05
CA TYR A 81 3.68 -3.24 -13.68
C TYR A 81 2.79 -2.28 -12.91
N LEU A 82 1.93 -2.77 -12.02
CA LEU A 82 1.02 -1.95 -11.24
C LEU A 82 0.81 -2.45 -9.82
N LEU A 83 0.57 -1.52 -8.90
CA LEU A 83 0.11 -1.80 -7.55
C LEU A 83 -1.01 -0.82 -7.15
N ASN A 84 -2.20 -1.37 -6.92
CA ASN A 84 -3.30 -0.68 -6.23
C ASN A 84 -3.22 -0.96 -4.74
N PHE A 85 -3.31 0.08 -3.92
CA PHE A 85 -3.41 -0.03 -2.46
C PHE A 85 -4.15 1.15 -1.87
N ASN A 86 -4.70 0.99 -0.68
CA ASN A 86 -5.44 2.06 -0.02
C ASN A 86 -4.71 2.58 1.20
N THR A 87 -4.75 3.89 1.42
CA THR A 87 -4.22 4.55 2.60
C THR A 87 -4.93 5.90 2.82
N ASP A 88 -5.16 6.25 4.08
CA ASP A 88 -5.72 7.53 4.53
C ASP A 88 -4.63 8.54 4.92
N ARG A 89 -3.35 8.17 4.79
CA ARG A 89 -2.22 8.96 5.26
C ARG A 89 -1.01 8.86 4.33
N PRO A 90 -0.04 9.79 4.44
CA PRO A 90 1.24 9.61 3.77
C PRO A 90 1.96 8.34 4.26
N VAL A 91 2.56 7.63 3.31
CA VAL A 91 3.28 6.37 3.50
C VAL A 91 4.73 6.48 3.02
N THR A 92 5.60 5.64 3.57
CA THR A 92 6.93 5.41 3.01
C THR A 92 6.88 4.26 2.01
N VAL A 93 7.30 4.54 0.78
CA VAL A 93 7.36 3.55 -0.29
C VAL A 93 8.81 3.15 -0.52
N SER A 94 9.07 1.85 -0.58
CA SER A 94 10.32 1.30 -1.10
C SER A 94 10.03 0.40 -2.29
N VAL A 95 10.75 0.61 -3.41
CA VAL A 95 10.68 -0.25 -4.59
C VAL A 95 12.03 -0.92 -4.78
N THR A 96 12.06 -2.24 -4.77
CA THR A 96 13.27 -3.04 -5.00
C THR A 96 13.16 -3.75 -6.34
N ALA A 97 14.06 -3.45 -7.27
CA ALA A 97 14.14 -4.17 -8.53
C ALA A 97 14.81 -5.54 -8.34
N SER A 98 14.48 -6.51 -9.18
CA SER A 98 15.10 -7.84 -9.16
C SER A 98 16.56 -7.81 -9.62
N ASP A 99 16.90 -6.91 -10.55
CA ASP A 99 18.28 -6.63 -10.97
C ASP A 99 18.95 -5.63 -9.99
N PRO A 100 20.08 -5.99 -9.35
CA PRO A 100 20.84 -5.12 -8.46
C PRO A 100 21.26 -3.76 -9.06
N HIS A 101 21.43 -3.70 -10.38
CA HIS A 101 21.93 -2.55 -11.13
C HIS A 101 20.82 -1.75 -11.81
N TYR A 102 19.56 -2.16 -11.67
CA TYR A 102 18.43 -1.59 -12.40
C TYR A 102 18.35 -0.06 -12.33
N TRP A 103 18.58 0.51 -11.13
CA TRP A 103 18.49 1.95 -10.86
C TRP A 103 19.81 2.71 -11.02
N ASP A 104 20.87 2.10 -11.56
CA ASP A 104 22.19 2.76 -11.67
C ASP A 104 22.16 4.00 -12.57
N ALA A 105 21.35 3.98 -13.63
CA ALA A 105 21.15 5.10 -14.52
C ALA A 105 20.22 6.20 -13.95
N GLY A 106 19.60 5.97 -12.79
CA GLY A 106 18.70 6.90 -12.13
C GLY A 106 17.25 6.42 -12.07
N VAL A 107 16.38 7.30 -11.58
CA VAL A 107 14.95 7.05 -11.36
C VAL A 107 14.18 8.30 -11.75
N GLU A 108 13.10 8.13 -12.48
CA GLU A 108 12.10 9.17 -12.70
C GLU A 108 10.79 8.78 -12.01
N ILE A 109 10.24 9.73 -11.25
CA ILE A 109 8.94 9.59 -10.61
C ILE A 109 8.04 10.70 -11.14
N GLN A 110 6.98 10.29 -11.82
CA GLN A 110 5.98 11.17 -12.42
C GLN A 110 4.67 11.13 -11.62
N PRO A 111 3.90 12.24 -11.59
CA PRO A 111 4.17 13.51 -12.27
C PRO A 111 5.25 14.33 -11.56
N MET A 112 6.20 14.89 -12.33
CA MET A 112 7.39 15.59 -11.79
C MET A 112 7.06 16.77 -10.85
N ARG A 113 5.85 17.34 -10.96
CA ARG A 113 5.33 18.40 -10.09
C ARG A 113 5.30 18.03 -8.60
N PHE A 114 5.29 16.75 -8.26
CA PHE A 114 5.37 16.31 -6.86
C PHE A 114 6.78 16.46 -6.26
N GLY A 115 7.80 16.74 -7.07
CA GLY A 115 9.16 17.03 -6.59
C GLY A 115 9.80 15.87 -5.84
N LEU A 116 9.31 14.63 -6.03
CA LEU A 116 9.84 13.46 -5.35
C LEU A 116 11.28 13.17 -5.78
N ARG A 117 12.13 12.93 -4.78
CA ARG A 117 13.55 12.61 -4.95
C ARG A 117 13.84 11.34 -4.14
N PRO A 118 13.88 10.16 -4.78
CA PRO A 118 14.09 8.93 -4.07
C PRO A 118 15.52 8.81 -3.56
N VAL A 119 15.67 8.23 -2.38
CA VAL A 119 16.97 7.78 -1.86
C VAL A 119 17.22 6.37 -2.39
N ARG A 120 18.35 6.15 -3.05
CA ARG A 120 18.75 4.86 -3.62
C ARG A 120 19.77 4.15 -2.72
N HIS A 121 19.52 2.87 -2.46
CA HIS A 121 20.46 1.96 -1.81
C HIS A 121 20.49 0.63 -2.58
N GLY A 122 21.48 0.46 -3.45
CA GLY A 122 21.56 -0.66 -4.38
C GLY A 122 20.34 -0.74 -5.31
N ALA A 123 19.67 -1.88 -5.28
CA ALA A 123 18.46 -2.17 -6.05
C ALA A 123 17.18 -1.51 -5.51
N THR A 124 17.25 -0.85 -4.34
CA THR A 124 16.09 -0.27 -3.67
C THR A 124 16.09 1.24 -3.76
N ILE A 125 14.95 1.80 -4.17
CA ILE A 125 14.65 3.23 -4.08
C ILE A 125 13.61 3.46 -2.98
N THR A 126 13.72 4.54 -2.23
CA THR A 126 12.78 4.88 -1.13
C THR A 126 12.39 6.34 -1.18
N PHE A 127 11.09 6.63 -1.04
CA PHE A 127 10.54 7.98 -1.06
C PHE A 127 9.20 8.04 -0.29
N PRO A 128 8.81 9.22 0.22
CA PRO A 128 7.47 9.41 0.76
C PRO A 128 6.44 9.51 -0.36
N MET A 129 5.23 8.99 -0.13
CA MET A 129 4.09 9.12 -1.04
C MET A 129 2.88 9.61 -0.25
N SER A 130 2.20 10.63 -0.76
CA SER A 130 0.97 11.14 -0.16
C SER A 130 -0.19 10.15 -0.35
N ALA A 131 -1.17 10.19 0.56
CA ALA A 131 -2.46 9.56 0.31
C ALA A 131 -3.11 10.16 -0.96
N ASP A 132 -3.97 9.38 -1.60
CA ASP A 132 -4.66 9.75 -2.83
C ASP A 132 -3.74 10.31 -3.92
N SER A 133 -2.70 9.54 -4.25
CA SER A 133 -1.75 9.92 -5.30
C SER A 133 -1.47 8.75 -6.23
N LYS A 134 -1.24 9.09 -7.51
CA LYS A 134 -0.96 8.14 -8.58
C LYS A 134 0.42 8.49 -9.14
N LEU A 135 1.32 7.52 -9.15
CA LEU A 135 2.69 7.70 -9.60
C LEU A 135 3.02 6.73 -10.72
N MET A 136 3.86 7.19 -11.64
CA MET A 136 4.56 6.37 -12.61
C MET A 136 6.06 6.44 -12.31
N ILE A 137 6.71 5.28 -12.24
CA ILE A 137 8.12 5.15 -11.90
C ILE A 137 8.83 4.42 -13.04
N THR A 138 9.86 5.06 -13.58
CA THR A 138 10.66 4.52 -14.69
C THR A 138 12.14 4.82 -14.46
N ARG A 139 13.00 4.24 -15.30
CA ARG A 139 14.34 4.78 -15.50
C ARG A 139 14.27 6.01 -16.42
N PRO A 140 15.26 6.92 -16.40
CA PRO A 140 15.32 8.03 -17.33
C PRO A 140 15.31 7.54 -18.79
N GLY A 141 14.41 8.08 -19.62
CA GLY A 141 14.24 7.68 -21.03
C GLY A 141 13.29 6.51 -21.27
N ASP A 142 12.94 5.71 -20.25
CA ASP A 142 12.12 4.51 -20.37
C ASP A 142 10.61 4.85 -20.30
N HIS A 143 10.13 5.64 -21.26
CA HIS A 143 8.73 6.10 -21.30
C HIS A 143 7.90 5.42 -22.39
N PHE A 144 8.49 4.50 -23.13
CA PHE A 144 7.88 3.82 -24.27
C PHE A 144 7.64 2.34 -23.96
N ALA A 145 6.94 1.64 -24.85
CA ALA A 145 6.47 0.26 -24.65
C ALA A 145 7.59 -0.79 -24.39
N ASP A 146 8.85 -0.43 -24.65
CA ASP A 146 10.01 -1.30 -24.45
C ASP A 146 10.67 -1.12 -23.07
N GLY A 147 10.25 -0.12 -22.28
CA GLY A 147 10.76 0.14 -20.94
C GLY A 147 9.89 -0.51 -19.86
N ASP A 148 10.48 -0.83 -18.71
CA ASP A 148 9.67 -1.22 -17.55
C ASP A 148 9.12 0.01 -16.84
N ILE A 149 7.81 -0.01 -16.64
CA ILE A 149 7.03 1.06 -16.06
C ILE A 149 6.28 0.49 -14.86
N LEU A 150 6.52 1.08 -13.68
CA LEU A 150 5.77 0.76 -12.47
C LEU A 150 4.77 1.86 -12.15
N PHE A 151 3.49 1.52 -12.16
CA PHE A 151 2.42 2.37 -11.67
C PHE A 151 2.10 2.07 -10.20
N LEU A 152 2.10 3.09 -9.36
CA LEU A 152 1.67 3.00 -7.97
C LEU A 152 0.43 3.86 -7.76
N PHE A 153 -0.64 3.24 -7.29
CA PHE A 153 -1.93 3.89 -7.08
C PHE A 153 -2.29 3.83 -5.60
N ALA A 154 -1.99 4.90 -4.86
CA ALA A 154 -2.52 5.10 -3.51
C ALA A 154 -3.94 5.65 -3.63
N ASN A 155 -4.90 4.90 -3.11
CA ASN A 155 -6.32 5.25 -3.12
C ASN A 155 -6.80 5.57 -1.70
N PRO A 156 -7.85 6.38 -1.54
CA PRO A 156 -8.55 6.47 -0.27
C PRO A 156 -9.05 5.09 0.21
N PRO A 157 -9.21 4.86 1.52
CA PRO A 157 -9.84 3.64 2.00
C PRO A 157 -11.25 3.46 1.42
N ASP A 158 -11.59 2.22 1.06
CA ASP A 158 -12.93 1.91 0.59
C ASP A 158 -13.90 1.82 1.79
N HIS A 159 -14.84 2.75 1.84
CA HIS A 159 -15.87 2.84 2.88
C HIS A 159 -17.26 2.40 2.40
N SER A 160 -17.39 1.84 1.19
CA SER A 160 -18.68 1.48 0.59
C SER A 160 -19.42 0.38 1.36
N GLY A 161 -18.70 -0.50 2.06
CA GLY A 161 -19.28 -1.68 2.72
C GLY A 161 -19.85 -2.72 1.74
N ILE A 162 -19.57 -2.59 0.44
CA ILE A 162 -20.05 -3.53 -0.58
C ILE A 162 -19.32 -4.87 -0.41
N THR A 163 -20.09 -5.96 -0.46
CA THR A 163 -19.59 -7.33 -0.35
C THR A 163 -20.28 -8.21 -1.39
N SER A 164 -19.84 -9.47 -1.52
CA SER A 164 -20.51 -10.48 -2.34
C SER A 164 -21.96 -10.77 -1.95
N LYS A 165 -22.42 -10.27 -0.80
CA LYS A 165 -23.80 -10.44 -0.31
C LYS A 165 -24.65 -9.18 -0.49
N THR A 166 -24.09 -8.09 -0.99
CA THR A 166 -24.83 -6.83 -1.18
C THR A 166 -25.91 -7.04 -2.27
N PRO A 167 -27.21 -6.89 -1.95
CA PRO A 167 -28.27 -7.11 -2.92
C PRO A 167 -28.18 -6.11 -4.08
N GLY A 168 -28.47 -6.57 -5.30
CA GLY A 168 -28.50 -5.71 -6.48
C GLY A 168 -27.14 -5.30 -7.03
N VAL A 169 -26.03 -5.81 -6.47
CA VAL A 169 -24.68 -5.54 -6.96
C VAL A 169 -24.10 -6.77 -7.66
N ARG A 170 -23.58 -6.57 -8.88
CA ARG A 170 -22.73 -7.53 -9.58
C ARG A 170 -21.32 -7.47 -8.99
N TYR A 171 -21.01 -8.39 -8.09
CA TYR A 171 -19.77 -8.40 -7.32
C TYR A 171 -18.69 -9.32 -7.93
N TYR A 172 -17.52 -8.75 -8.23
CA TYR A 172 -16.32 -9.47 -8.63
C TYR A 172 -15.33 -9.48 -7.46
N GLY A 173 -15.16 -10.64 -6.82
CA GLY A 173 -14.28 -10.79 -5.67
C GLY A 173 -12.80 -10.94 -6.03
N PRO A 174 -11.88 -10.92 -5.04
CA PRO A 174 -10.46 -11.16 -5.28
C PRO A 174 -10.20 -12.47 -6.01
N GLY A 175 -9.31 -12.46 -7.01
CA GLY A 175 -9.05 -13.60 -7.89
C GLY A 175 -9.17 -13.24 -9.38
N VAL A 176 -8.96 -14.24 -10.22
CA VAL A 176 -9.04 -14.11 -11.69
C VAL A 176 -10.46 -14.42 -12.15
N HIS A 177 -11.02 -13.53 -12.98
CA HIS A 177 -12.28 -13.71 -13.70
C HIS A 177 -12.00 -13.62 -15.20
N ARG A 178 -12.55 -14.52 -16.02
CA ARG A 178 -12.30 -14.58 -17.46
C ARG A 178 -13.61 -14.42 -18.22
N GLU A 179 -14.07 -13.19 -18.31
CA GLU A 179 -15.34 -12.84 -18.91
C GLU A 179 -15.35 -11.37 -19.34
N ASN A 180 -16.19 -11.06 -20.33
CA ASN A 180 -16.55 -9.69 -20.62
C ASN A 180 -17.67 -9.25 -19.66
N ILE A 181 -17.58 -8.02 -19.18
CA ILE A 181 -18.60 -7.37 -18.37
C ILE A 181 -19.52 -6.61 -19.32
N ASP A 182 -20.58 -7.27 -19.77
CA ASP A 182 -21.67 -6.61 -20.49
C ASP A 182 -22.60 -5.95 -19.49
N ALA A 183 -22.55 -4.61 -19.39
CA ALA A 183 -23.40 -3.86 -18.48
C ALA A 183 -24.85 -3.86 -18.97
N HIS A 184 -25.80 -3.85 -18.04
CA HIS A 184 -27.21 -3.59 -18.28
C HIS A 184 -27.62 -2.26 -17.66
N SER A 185 -28.68 -1.62 -18.16
CA SER A 185 -29.17 -0.38 -17.55
C SER A 185 -29.55 -0.60 -16.09
N GLY A 186 -29.12 0.31 -15.20
CA GLY A 186 -29.32 0.19 -13.75
C GLY A 186 -28.27 -0.67 -13.03
N ASP A 187 -27.27 -1.22 -13.73
CA ASP A 187 -26.26 -2.08 -13.11
C ASP A 187 -25.42 -1.29 -12.08
N THR A 188 -25.21 -1.92 -10.92
CA THR A 188 -24.09 -1.59 -10.04
C THR A 188 -23.09 -2.74 -10.11
N ILE A 189 -21.96 -2.52 -10.77
CA ILE A 189 -20.85 -3.47 -10.89
C ILE A 189 -19.78 -3.06 -9.89
N TYR A 190 -19.32 -3.99 -9.06
CA TYR A 190 -18.29 -3.73 -8.07
C TYR A 190 -17.12 -4.70 -8.25
N LEU A 191 -15.94 -4.16 -8.53
CA LEU A 191 -14.67 -4.86 -8.67
C LEU A 191 -13.88 -4.72 -7.38
N ALA A 192 -13.90 -5.74 -6.52
CA ALA A 192 -13.19 -5.71 -5.26
C ALA A 192 -11.68 -5.57 -5.47
N GLY A 193 -10.98 -4.94 -4.52
CA GLY A 193 -9.52 -4.90 -4.56
C GLY A 193 -8.92 -6.32 -4.58
N GLY A 194 -8.06 -6.59 -5.55
CA GLY A 194 -7.50 -7.92 -5.81
C GLY A 194 -8.30 -8.76 -6.83
N ALA A 195 -9.43 -8.25 -7.33
CA ALA A 195 -10.10 -8.82 -8.51
C ALA A 195 -9.32 -8.44 -9.77
N VAL A 196 -9.10 -9.41 -10.65
CA VAL A 196 -8.50 -9.22 -11.97
C VAL A 196 -9.44 -9.85 -13.00
N VAL A 197 -10.02 -9.02 -13.84
CA VAL A 197 -10.90 -9.44 -14.94
C VAL A 197 -10.08 -9.43 -16.23
N PHE A 198 -9.97 -10.58 -16.88
CA PHE A 198 -9.48 -10.68 -18.25
C PHE A 198 -10.70 -10.63 -19.18
N GLY A 199 -10.81 -9.53 -19.92
CA GLY A 199 -11.93 -9.28 -20.81
C GLY A 199 -12.11 -7.79 -21.09
N SER A 200 -13.34 -7.39 -21.34
CA SER A 200 -13.73 -6.01 -21.62
C SER A 200 -14.93 -5.58 -20.79
N LEU A 201 -15.00 -4.29 -20.44
CA LEU A 201 -16.20 -3.65 -19.89
C LEU A 201 -16.98 -2.97 -21.02
N ASN A 202 -18.15 -3.51 -21.35
CA ASN A 202 -19.01 -3.00 -22.39
C ASN A 202 -20.19 -2.22 -21.79
N ILE A 203 -20.15 -0.91 -21.94
CA ILE A 203 -21.21 0.03 -21.55
C ILE A 203 -21.90 0.48 -22.84
N TRP A 204 -22.70 -0.41 -23.41
CA TRP A 204 -23.20 -0.30 -24.78
C TRP A 204 -24.73 -0.16 -24.83
N ARG A 205 -25.23 1.01 -25.23
CA ARG A 205 -26.67 1.33 -25.33
C ARG A 205 -27.42 1.12 -24.02
N VAL A 206 -26.82 1.54 -22.91
CA VAL A 206 -27.34 1.40 -21.54
C VAL A 206 -27.38 2.74 -20.82
N HIS A 207 -28.07 2.79 -19.68
CA HIS A 207 -28.09 3.98 -18.84
C HIS A 207 -28.10 3.64 -17.35
N ASP A 208 -27.73 4.60 -16.50
CA ASP A 208 -27.73 4.45 -15.03
C ASP A 208 -26.82 3.32 -14.55
N VAL A 209 -25.58 3.25 -15.06
CA VAL A 209 -24.61 2.21 -14.70
C VAL A 209 -23.55 2.78 -13.77
N HIS A 210 -23.29 2.10 -12.66
CA HIS A 210 -22.23 2.42 -11.71
C HIS A 210 -21.18 1.30 -11.72
N VAL A 211 -19.92 1.65 -12.01
CA VAL A 211 -18.77 0.73 -11.94
C VAL A 211 -17.85 1.19 -10.83
N LEU A 212 -17.72 0.36 -9.79
CA LEU A 212 -17.12 0.73 -8.52
C LEU A 212 -15.95 -0.19 -8.15
N GLY A 213 -15.06 0.28 -7.29
CA GLY A 213 -14.06 -0.55 -6.60
C GLY A 213 -12.64 -0.42 -7.15
N ASN A 214 -11.72 -1.17 -6.52
CA ASN A 214 -10.27 -1.11 -6.76
C ASN A 214 -9.72 -2.31 -7.57
N GLY A 215 -10.58 -3.06 -8.25
CA GLY A 215 -10.18 -4.17 -9.12
C GLY A 215 -9.54 -3.71 -10.43
N VAL A 216 -9.01 -4.66 -11.20
CA VAL A 216 -8.30 -4.40 -12.46
C VAL A 216 -8.98 -5.14 -13.60
N ILE A 217 -9.14 -4.47 -14.75
CA ILE A 217 -9.53 -5.11 -16.01
C ILE A 217 -8.32 -5.10 -16.94
N ILE A 218 -7.90 -6.28 -17.38
CA ILE A 218 -6.87 -6.49 -18.39
C ILE A 218 -7.58 -6.92 -19.66
N TYR A 219 -7.28 -6.26 -20.77
CA TYR A 219 -7.89 -6.60 -22.05
C TYR A 219 -7.55 -8.04 -22.46
N ASP A 220 -8.59 -8.84 -22.72
CA ASP A 220 -8.51 -10.19 -23.28
C ASP A 220 -9.65 -10.33 -24.29
N GLY A 221 -9.44 -9.76 -25.48
CA GLY A 221 -10.44 -9.65 -26.54
C GLY A 221 -10.11 -10.48 -27.78
N PRO A 222 -10.96 -10.43 -28.81
CA PRO A 222 -10.85 -11.27 -30.00
C PRO A 222 -9.78 -10.79 -30.99
N GLN A 223 -9.05 -9.71 -30.69
CA GLN A 223 -7.99 -9.20 -31.56
C GLN A 223 -6.82 -10.18 -31.60
N ASN A 224 -6.32 -10.48 -32.80
CA ASN A 224 -5.08 -11.25 -32.94
C ASN A 224 -3.90 -10.42 -32.41
N PRO A 225 -3.14 -10.88 -31.41
CA PRO A 225 -1.99 -10.12 -30.88
C PRO A 225 -0.85 -9.96 -31.89
N HIS A 226 -0.85 -10.72 -32.98
CA HIS A 226 0.15 -10.64 -34.05
C HIS A 226 -0.29 -9.78 -35.24
N ASP A 227 -1.59 -9.47 -35.34
CA ASP A 227 -2.14 -8.69 -36.44
C ASP A 227 -2.98 -7.53 -35.89
N ASP A 228 -2.49 -6.31 -36.07
CA ASP A 228 -3.26 -5.13 -35.70
C ASP A 228 -4.37 -4.88 -36.75
N GLU A 229 -5.57 -5.38 -36.46
CA GLU A 229 -6.79 -5.07 -37.22
C GLU A 229 -7.27 -3.61 -37.04
N GLY A 230 -6.55 -2.82 -36.23
CA GLY A 230 -6.82 -1.42 -35.98
C GLY A 230 -7.98 -1.18 -35.01
N TRP A 231 -8.29 0.10 -34.83
CA TRP A 231 -9.40 0.53 -33.98
C TRP A 231 -10.75 0.16 -34.61
N MET A 232 -11.65 -0.48 -33.85
CA MET A 232 -13.02 -0.79 -34.26
C MET A 232 -14.02 -0.42 -33.18
N HIS A 233 -15.15 0.16 -33.60
CA HIS A 233 -16.26 0.49 -32.71
C HIS A 233 -17.20 -0.71 -32.53
N LYS A 234 -16.82 -1.66 -31.67
CA LYS A 234 -17.67 -2.81 -31.31
C LYS A 234 -17.37 -3.29 -29.89
N THR A 235 -18.29 -4.04 -29.30
CA THR A 235 -18.07 -4.66 -27.99
C THR A 235 -16.89 -5.61 -28.02
N ASN A 236 -16.23 -5.77 -26.87
CA ASN A 236 -15.06 -6.62 -26.66
C ASN A 236 -13.80 -6.21 -27.44
N TRP A 237 -13.77 -5.04 -28.09
CA TRP A 237 -12.62 -4.60 -28.89
C TRP A 237 -11.60 -3.75 -28.11
N HIS A 238 -12.03 -3.20 -26.97
CA HIS A 238 -11.19 -2.42 -26.07
C HIS A 238 -11.50 -2.81 -24.63
N VAL A 239 -10.55 -2.56 -23.72
CA VAL A 239 -10.73 -2.82 -22.28
C VAL A 239 -11.98 -2.18 -21.71
N VAL A 240 -12.30 -0.96 -22.14
CA VAL A 240 -13.56 -0.26 -21.83
C VAL A 240 -14.14 0.24 -23.14
N VAL A 241 -15.35 -0.19 -23.46
CA VAL A 241 -16.09 0.24 -24.65
C VAL A 241 -17.36 0.92 -24.19
N MET A 242 -17.60 2.15 -24.67
CA MET A 242 -18.81 2.90 -24.39
C MET A 242 -19.45 3.38 -25.70
N ASP A 243 -20.74 3.10 -25.87
CA ASP A 243 -21.53 3.53 -27.04
C ASP A 243 -22.94 3.90 -26.62
N ASN A 244 -23.41 5.09 -26.99
CA ASN A 244 -24.75 5.60 -26.68
C ASN A 244 -25.21 5.29 -25.23
N ALA A 245 -24.32 5.55 -24.27
CA ALA A 245 -24.56 5.30 -22.86
C ALA A 245 -24.85 6.62 -22.13
N HIS A 246 -25.75 6.58 -21.14
CA HIS A 246 -26.23 7.78 -20.44
C HIS A 246 -26.17 7.59 -18.92
N ASN A 247 -25.80 8.62 -18.16
CA ASN A 247 -25.68 8.55 -16.70
C ASN A 247 -24.80 7.37 -16.22
N ILE A 248 -23.50 7.45 -16.53
CA ILE A 248 -22.53 6.42 -16.19
C ILE A 248 -21.56 6.97 -15.14
N GLU A 249 -21.37 6.22 -14.07
CA GLU A 249 -20.42 6.52 -12.99
C GLU A 249 -19.33 5.45 -12.96
N ILE A 250 -18.07 5.88 -12.93
CA ILE A 250 -16.91 5.02 -12.70
C ILE A 250 -16.10 5.63 -11.57
N ASP A 251 -16.06 4.96 -10.43
CA ASP A 251 -15.41 5.46 -9.21
C ASP A 251 -14.74 4.32 -8.41
N LEU A 252 -13.86 4.64 -7.47
CA LEU A 252 -13.25 3.67 -6.57
C LEU A 252 -14.22 3.25 -5.45
N TYR A 253 -15.17 4.10 -5.09
CA TYR A 253 -16.21 3.85 -4.09
C TYR A 253 -17.46 4.68 -4.38
N TYR A 254 -18.61 4.24 -3.90
CA TYR A 254 -19.85 4.98 -4.06
C TYR A 254 -19.83 6.19 -3.13
N THR A 255 -19.75 7.40 -3.70
CA THR A 255 -20.17 8.59 -2.97
C THR A 255 -21.68 8.63 -3.13
N GLN A 256 -22.45 8.25 -2.09
CA GLN A 256 -23.90 8.52 -2.11
C GLN A 256 -24.05 9.99 -2.52
N PRO A 257 -24.83 10.33 -3.57
CA PRO A 257 -25.11 11.72 -3.85
C PRO A 257 -25.67 12.29 -2.55
N GLU A 258 -25.02 13.34 -2.06
CA GLU A 258 -25.49 14.12 -0.92
C GLU A 258 -26.99 14.32 -1.16
N LEU A 259 -27.84 13.78 -0.27
CA LEU A 259 -29.28 13.95 -0.37
C LEU A 259 -29.49 15.44 -0.57
N ALA A 260 -29.88 15.84 -1.78
CA ALA A 260 -30.13 17.23 -2.10
C ALA A 260 -31.05 17.72 -0.99
N ASP A 261 -30.54 18.65 -0.19
CA ASP A 261 -31.24 19.21 0.95
C ASP A 261 -32.52 19.81 0.39
N THR A 262 -33.62 19.07 0.47
CA THR A 262 -34.90 19.39 -0.19
C THR A 262 -35.68 20.41 0.65
N ASN A 263 -34.95 21.23 1.41
CA ASN A 263 -35.46 22.30 2.24
C ASN A 263 -34.70 23.60 1.94
N ALA A 264 -35.02 24.24 0.82
CA ALA A 264 -34.80 25.66 0.59
C ALA A 264 -35.95 26.24 -0.26
#